data_AF-A0A4U5NZS8-F1
#
_entry.id   AF-A0A4U5NZS8-F1
#
_cell.length_a   1.000
_cell.length_b   1.000
_cell.length_c   1.000
_cell.angle_alpha   90.00
_cell.angle_beta   90.00
_cell.angle_gamma   90.00
#
_symmetry.space_group_name_H-M   'P 1'
#
loop_
_entity.id
_entity.type
_entity.pdbx_description
1 polymer ?
#
loop_
_entity_poly.entity_id
_entity_poly.type
_entity_poly.pdbx_seq_one_letter_code
_entity_poly.pdbx_strand_id
1 'polypeptide(L)'
;MKPLLLMTLGCLFSAMSPVFGTQLLQIQAIWRHGDRTPSGTYPNDPYRENSWNLPFGELTTTGMWQQFQQGMKLKEEYTNKHKLINAKSTCGAPTSVEPSYRPTQI
;
A
#
# COMPACT_ATOMS: atom_id res chain seq x y z
N MET A 1 -1.94 -51.82 32.69
CA MET A 1 -3.06 -51.07 32.07
C MET A 1 -2.69 -49.66 31.56
N LYS A 2 -1.40 -49.29 31.43
CA LYS A 2 -0.95 -47.96 30.97
C LYS A 2 -0.39 -47.86 29.52
N PRO A 3 -0.14 -48.95 28.76
CA PRO A 3 0.47 -48.80 27.41
C PRO A 3 -0.55 -48.34 26.36
N LEU A 4 -1.84 -48.67 26.55
CA LEU A 4 -2.90 -48.28 25.61
C LEU A 4 -3.20 -46.77 25.69
N LEU A 5 -3.13 -46.17 26.88
CA LEU A 5 -3.31 -44.73 27.10
C LEU A 5 -2.16 -43.91 26.48
N LEU A 6 -0.94 -44.44 26.53
CA LEU A 6 0.25 -43.79 25.95
C LEU A 6 0.20 -43.78 24.42
N MET A 7 -0.27 -44.88 23.83
CA MET A 7 -0.49 -45.02 22.38
C MET A 7 -1.56 -44.04 21.88
N THR A 8 -2.69 -43.92 22.59
CA THR A 8 -3.76 -42.99 22.21
C THR A 8 -3.33 -41.51 22.34
N LEU A 9 -2.50 -41.17 23.33
CA LEU A 9 -2.00 -39.81 23.54
C LEU A 9 -0.99 -39.40 22.44
N GLY A 10 -0.12 -40.31 22.01
CA GLY A 10 0.81 -40.08 20.89
C GLY A 10 0.09 -39.93 19.54
N CYS A 11 -0.98 -40.70 19.33
CA CYS A 11 -1.78 -40.62 18.10
C CYS A 11 -2.54 -39.30 17.99
N LEU A 12 -3.09 -38.79 19.11
CA LEU A 12 -3.71 -37.47 19.19
C LEU A 12 -2.71 -36.33 18.93
N PHE A 13 -1.45 -36.47 19.38
CA PHE A 13 -0.40 -35.48 19.14
C PHE A 13 0.06 -35.45 17.67
N SER A 14 0.11 -36.61 17.01
CA SER A 14 0.44 -36.71 15.57
C SER A 14 -0.69 -36.19 14.66
N ALA A 15 -1.94 -36.22 15.10
CA ALA A 15 -3.08 -35.71 14.34
C ALA A 15 -3.11 -34.17 14.27
N MET A 16 -2.39 -33.49 15.18
CA MET A 16 -2.18 -32.04 15.11
C MET A 16 -0.94 -31.73 14.25
N SER A 17 -1.03 -31.99 12.95
CA SER A 17 -0.05 -31.42 12.03
C SER A 17 -0.20 -29.90 12.03
N PRO A 18 0.86 -29.12 12.25
CA PRO A 18 0.77 -27.67 12.10
C PRO A 18 0.38 -27.38 10.65
N VAL A 19 -0.75 -26.70 10.46
CA VAL A 19 -1.11 -26.16 9.14
C VAL A 19 -0.06 -25.11 8.84
N PHE A 20 0.88 -25.44 7.96
CA PHE A 20 1.88 -24.48 7.49
C PHE A 20 1.15 -23.31 6.81
N GLY A 21 1.55 -22.09 7.18
CA GLY A 21 0.86 -20.86 6.82
C GLY A 21 0.72 -20.62 5.31
N THR A 22 -0.22 -19.75 4.95
CA THR A 22 -0.47 -19.36 3.57
C THR A 22 0.70 -18.55 3.00
N GLN A 23 1.17 -18.90 1.80
CA GLN A 23 2.21 -18.15 1.08
C GLN A 23 1.59 -17.17 0.08
N LEU A 24 1.97 -15.89 0.15
CA LEU A 24 1.60 -14.89 -0.85
C LEU A 24 2.44 -15.09 -2.12
N LEU A 25 1.80 -15.40 -3.24
CA LEU A 25 2.47 -15.66 -4.52
C LEU A 25 2.46 -14.46 -5.47
N GLN A 26 1.35 -13.72 -5.51
CA GLN A 26 1.16 -12.61 -6.43
C GLN A 26 0.21 -11.56 -5.85
N ILE A 27 0.41 -10.31 -6.26
CA ILE A 27 -0.49 -9.19 -5.97
C ILE A 27 -0.91 -8.57 -7.30
N GLN A 28 -2.18 -8.22 -7.42
CA GLN A 28 -2.68 -7.28 -8.41
C GLN A 28 -3.25 -6.09 -7.66
N ALA A 29 -2.81 -4.89 -8.01
CA ALA A 29 -3.20 -3.68 -7.30
C ALA A 29 -3.79 -2.68 -8.28
N ILE A 30 -4.90 -2.07 -7.87
CA ILE A 30 -5.60 -1.04 -8.60
C ILE A 30 -5.80 0.11 -7.63
N TRP A 31 -5.35 1.30 -8.01
CA TRP A 31 -5.60 2.51 -7.26
C TRP A 31 -5.87 3.66 -8.22
N ARG A 32 -6.64 4.64 -7.74
CA ARG A 32 -6.84 5.89 -8.45
C ARG A 32 -5.61 6.78 -8.30
N HIS A 33 -5.43 7.71 -9.25
CA HIS A 33 -4.51 8.84 -9.09
C HIS A 33 -4.77 9.60 -7.77
N GLY A 34 -3.76 10.30 -7.26
CA GLY A 34 -3.91 11.19 -6.10
C GLY A 34 -4.76 12.42 -6.42
N ASP A 35 -5.00 13.27 -5.43
CA ASP A 35 -5.70 14.54 -5.61
C ASP A 35 -5.15 15.38 -6.78
N ARG A 36 -6.05 15.92 -7.60
CA ARG A 36 -5.73 16.69 -8.81
C ARG A 36 -6.76 17.78 -9.02
N THR A 37 -6.41 18.81 -9.77
CA THR A 37 -7.39 19.81 -10.23
C THR A 37 -8.40 19.16 -11.20
N PRO A 38 -9.59 19.76 -11.37
CA PRO A 38 -10.57 19.29 -12.34
C PRO A 38 -9.96 19.19 -13.74
N SER A 39 -10.41 18.26 -14.58
CA SER A 39 -9.95 18.18 -15.98
C SER A 39 -10.58 19.25 -16.89
N GLY A 40 -11.57 19.97 -16.38
CA GLY A 40 -12.40 20.88 -17.14
C GLY A 40 -13.64 21.25 -16.34
N THR A 41 -14.50 22.05 -16.97
CA THR A 41 -15.70 22.61 -16.35
C THR A 41 -16.90 22.43 -17.28
N TYR A 42 -18.11 22.64 -16.76
CA TYR A 42 -19.31 22.75 -17.57
C TYR A 42 -19.49 24.20 -18.09
N PRO A 43 -20.27 24.45 -19.15
CA PRO A 43 -20.29 25.73 -19.85
C PRO A 43 -20.52 26.98 -18.98
N ASN A 44 -21.35 26.86 -17.94
CA ASN A 44 -21.74 27.97 -17.05
C ASN A 44 -21.08 27.89 -15.66
N ASP A 45 -19.95 27.20 -15.52
CA ASP A 45 -19.24 27.13 -14.26
C ASP A 45 -18.65 28.50 -13.88
N PRO A 46 -18.97 29.05 -12.69
CA PRO A 46 -18.35 30.27 -12.21
C PRO A 46 -16.86 30.09 -11.87
N TYR A 47 -16.40 28.86 -11.63
CA TYR A 47 -15.01 28.55 -11.29
C TYR A 47 -14.25 28.01 -12.50
N ARG A 48 -13.43 28.87 -13.09
CA ARG A 48 -12.57 28.53 -14.24
C ARG A 48 -11.20 28.06 -13.77
N GLU A 49 -10.31 27.76 -14.71
CA GLU A 49 -8.97 27.23 -14.43
C GLU A 49 -8.18 28.14 -13.47
N ASN A 50 -8.32 29.45 -13.61
CA ASN A 50 -7.72 30.45 -12.72
C ASN A 50 -8.21 30.40 -11.26
N SER A 51 -9.28 29.66 -10.97
CA SER A 51 -9.78 29.45 -9.60
C SER A 51 -9.00 28.36 -8.86
N TRP A 52 -8.09 27.67 -9.54
CA TRP A 52 -7.27 26.60 -9.00
C TRP A 52 -5.80 27.00 -8.96
N ASN A 53 -5.06 26.46 -8.00
CA ASN A 53 -3.64 26.77 -7.80
C ASN A 53 -2.72 26.14 -8.87
N LEU A 54 -3.26 25.24 -9.68
CA LEU A 54 -2.56 24.52 -10.76
C LEU A 54 -3.47 24.46 -11.99
N PRO A 55 -2.91 24.26 -13.20
CA PRO A 55 -3.69 24.01 -14.41
C PRO A 55 -4.62 22.80 -14.25
N PHE A 56 -5.66 22.73 -15.08
CA PHE A 56 -6.61 21.63 -15.06
C PHE A 56 -5.97 20.27 -15.35
N GLY A 57 -6.40 19.26 -14.59
CA GLY A 57 -5.93 17.88 -14.70
C GLY A 57 -4.63 17.58 -13.96
N GLU A 58 -3.91 18.60 -13.48
CA GLU A 58 -2.62 18.44 -12.83
C GLU A 58 -2.72 17.88 -11.41
N LEU A 59 -1.75 17.04 -11.04
CA LEU A 59 -1.66 16.42 -9.72
C LEU A 59 -1.27 17.48 -8.68
N THR A 60 -2.05 17.59 -7.60
CA THR A 60 -1.74 18.55 -6.53
C THR A 60 -0.59 18.04 -5.66
N THR A 61 -0.01 18.94 -4.88
CA THR A 61 1.02 18.54 -3.91
C THR A 61 0.50 17.57 -2.86
N THR A 62 -0.75 17.76 -2.45
CA THR A 62 -1.51 16.82 -1.64
C THR A 62 -1.63 15.46 -2.33
N GLY A 63 -1.97 15.42 -3.62
CA GLY A 63 -2.12 14.19 -4.39
C GLY A 63 -0.83 13.39 -4.53
N MET A 64 0.29 14.07 -4.79
CA MET A 64 1.62 13.46 -4.80
C MET A 64 1.98 12.88 -3.43
N TRP A 65 1.71 13.60 -2.34
CA TRP A 65 1.96 13.10 -0.99
C TRP A 65 1.10 11.87 -0.65
N GLN A 66 -0.18 11.86 -1.04
CA GLN A 66 -1.05 10.71 -0.87
C GLN A 66 -0.47 9.45 -1.56
N GLN A 67 0.00 9.59 -2.81
CA GLN A 67 0.60 8.48 -3.55
C GLN A 67 1.93 8.01 -2.95
N PHE A 68 2.75 8.94 -2.45
CA PHE A 68 3.97 8.60 -1.72
C PHE A 68 3.65 7.77 -0.46
N GLN A 69 2.68 8.21 0.35
CA GLN A 69 2.25 7.48 1.54
C GLN A 69 1.67 6.10 1.20
N GLN A 70 0.93 5.99 0.10
CA GLN A 70 0.45 4.70 -0.39
C GLN A 70 1.62 3.77 -0.75
N GLY A 71 2.63 4.27 -1.46
CA GLY A 71 3.84 3.51 -1.78
C GLY A 71 4.59 3.02 -0.54
N MET A 72 4.68 3.86 0.50
CA MET A 72 5.29 3.48 1.78
C MET A 72 4.53 2.33 2.46
N LYS A 73 3.19 2.36 2.45
CA LYS A 73 2.36 1.27 2.99
C LYS A 73 2.54 -0.03 2.20
N LEU A 74 2.60 0.05 0.87
CA LEU A 74 2.82 -1.11 0.01
C LEU A 74 4.21 -1.72 0.23
N LYS A 75 5.25 -0.88 0.38
CA LYS A 75 6.60 -1.33 0.72
C LYS A 75 6.63 -2.04 2.07
N GLU A 76 5.99 -1.46 3.08
CA GLU A 76 5.91 -2.09 4.41
C GLU A 76 5.24 -3.46 4.34
N GLU A 77 4.09 -3.55 3.68
CA GLU A 77 3.38 -4.82 3.58
C GLU A 77 4.16 -5.85 2.75
N TYR A 78 4.56 -5.51 1.53
CA TYR A 78 5.00 -6.52 0.55
C TYR A 78 6.51 -6.69 0.45
N THR A 79 7.30 -5.67 0.79
CA THR A 79 8.76 -5.79 0.87
C THR A 79 9.19 -6.17 2.28
N ASN A 80 8.65 -5.53 3.32
CA ASN A 80 9.15 -5.72 4.67
C ASN A 80 8.53 -6.92 5.38
N LYS A 81 7.20 -7.11 5.33
CA LYS A 81 6.55 -8.25 6.00
C LYS A 81 6.55 -9.51 5.14
N HIS A 82 6.01 -9.44 3.93
CA HIS A 82 5.85 -10.63 3.07
C HIS A 82 7.12 -11.02 2.29
N LYS A 83 8.15 -10.16 2.28
CA LYS A 83 9.41 -10.38 1.53
C LYS A 83 9.18 -10.77 0.06
N LEU A 84 8.06 -10.33 -0.53
CA LEU A 84 7.65 -10.70 -1.88
C LEU A 84 8.56 -10.06 -2.93
N ILE A 85 9.04 -8.84 -2.66
CA ILE A 85 9.91 -8.07 -3.54
C ILE A 85 11.30 -7.96 -2.88
N ASN A 86 12.37 -8.14 -3.66
CA ASN A 86 13.73 -7.98 -3.17
C ASN A 86 13.95 -6.53 -2.67
N ALA A 87 14.58 -6.36 -1.50
CA ALA A 87 14.85 -5.05 -0.92
C ALA A 87 15.65 -4.10 -1.82
N LYS A 88 16.43 -4.62 -2.78
CA LYS A 88 17.18 -3.82 -3.77
C LYS A 88 16.38 -3.38 -5.00
N SER A 89 15.21 -3.97 -5.27
CA SER A 89 14.43 -3.67 -6.49
C SER A 89 13.45 -2.51 -6.33
N THR A 90 13.52 -1.73 -5.25
CA THR A 90 12.67 -0.54 -5.10
C THR A 90 13.08 0.54 -6.10
N CYS A 91 12.20 0.84 -7.04
CA CYS A 91 12.22 2.06 -7.83
C CYS A 91 12.26 3.29 -6.90
N GLY A 92 13.07 4.28 -7.27
CA GLY A 92 13.56 5.36 -6.42
C GLY A 92 12.53 5.90 -5.43
N ALA A 93 12.75 5.62 -4.15
CA ALA A 93 12.39 6.61 -3.14
C ALA A 93 13.19 7.86 -3.51
N PRO A 94 12.58 9.05 -3.63
CA PRO A 94 13.35 10.27 -3.80
C PRO A 94 14.34 10.32 -2.63
N THR A 95 15.63 10.25 -2.92
CA THR A 95 16.71 10.33 -1.90
C THR A 95 16.72 11.68 -1.18
N SER A 96 15.81 12.57 -1.57
CA SER A 96 15.56 13.89 -1.03
C SER A 96 14.10 14.27 -1.30
N VAL A 97 13.12 13.57 -0.70
CA VAL A 97 11.85 14.26 -0.43
C VAL A 97 12.14 15.23 0.70
N GLU A 98 12.57 16.42 0.27
CA GLU A 98 12.72 17.61 1.08
C GLU A 98 11.47 17.78 1.97
N PRO A 99 11.60 18.00 3.30
CA PRO A 99 10.47 18.12 4.22
C PRO A 99 9.42 19.17 3.82
N SER A 100 9.81 20.11 2.93
CA SER A 100 8.94 21.10 2.29
C SER A 100 7.76 20.51 1.49
N TYR A 101 7.77 19.22 1.17
CA TYR A 101 6.67 18.57 0.44
C TYR A 101 5.49 18.10 1.31
N ARG A 102 5.61 18.16 2.65
CA ARG A 102 4.47 17.89 3.52
C ARG A 102 3.44 19.01 3.30
N PRO A 103 2.22 18.73 2.78
CA PRO A 103 1.20 19.75 2.69
C PRO A 103 0.96 20.27 4.11
N THR A 104 1.03 21.59 4.32
CA THR A 104 0.52 22.21 5.54
C THR A 104 -0.92 21.74 5.69
N GLN A 105 -1.19 21.03 6.80
CA GLN A 105 -2.54 20.62 7.14
C GLN A 105 -3.36 21.92 7.28
N ILE A 106 -4.27 22.14 6.34
CA ILE A 106 -5.30 23.19 6.44
C ILE A 106 -6.46 22.60 7.23
#